data_AF-A0A7J9EPK8-F1
#
_entry.id   AF-A0A7J9EPK8-F1
#
_cell.length_a   1.000
_cell.length_b   1.000
_cell.length_c   1.000
_cell.angle_alpha   90.00
_cell.angle_beta   90.00
_cell.angle_gamma   90.00
#
_symmetry.space_group_name_H-M   'P 1'
#
loop_
_entity.id
_entity.type
_entity.pdbx_description
1 polymer ?
#
loop_
_entity_poly.entity_id
_entity_poly.type
_entity_poly.pdbx_seq_one_letter_code
_entity_poly.pdbx_strand_id
1 'polypeptide(L)'
;MLREVRKWNMEKAKEFLQLNKEEAESVSRLNIQPTRVGFQCSFYEDFALRGIRVDTVQPGFVSCTLKVPPRLTDKSGNLAKGAVANLVDEVGAAVVHVEGLPMNVSVDMSISFLGTAKLNLVQNYDPSLAVNDHSYCSESDPLRGHLQDELEITSKVLGQRGSYSGTIVLVRNKATRGLIAEGRHSLFGKKSSKL
;
A
#
# COMPACT_ATOMS: atom_id res chain seq x y z
N MET A 1 6.62 27.80 -26.06
CA MET A 1 7.28 28.12 -24.78
C MET A 1 7.23 26.86 -23.91
N LEU A 2 8.24 26.01 -24.03
CA LEU A 2 8.33 24.73 -23.33
C LEU A 2 8.57 25.02 -21.85
N ARG A 3 7.59 24.71 -20.99
CA ARG A 3 7.77 24.79 -19.54
C ARG A 3 8.80 23.74 -19.16
N GLU A 4 9.94 24.20 -18.63
CA GLU A 4 10.92 23.37 -17.95
C GLU A 4 10.22 22.44 -16.96
N VAL A 5 10.28 21.15 -17.25
CA VAL A 5 9.99 20.11 -16.26
C VAL A 5 11.04 20.30 -15.17
N ARG A 6 10.65 20.94 -14.07
CA ARG A 6 11.52 21.14 -12.90
C ARG A 6 12.14 19.79 -12.55
N LYS A 7 13.45 19.68 -12.73
CA LYS A 7 14.26 18.57 -12.25
C LYS A 7 14.03 18.48 -10.74
N TRP A 8 13.31 17.45 -10.29
CA TRP A 8 12.98 17.27 -8.88
C TRP A 8 14.30 17.05 -8.12
N ASN A 9 14.59 17.92 -7.15
CA ASN A 9 15.81 17.80 -6.34
C ASN A 9 15.48 16.95 -5.10
N MET A 10 15.94 15.70 -5.09
CA MET A 10 15.74 14.78 -3.97
C MET A 10 16.33 15.29 -2.66
N GLU A 11 17.30 16.21 -2.69
CA GLU A 11 17.89 16.80 -1.48
C GLU A 11 16.87 17.61 -0.66
N LYS A 12 15.98 18.37 -1.32
CA LYS A 12 14.91 19.11 -0.61
C LYS A 12 13.89 18.18 0.04
N ALA A 13 13.61 17.04 -0.60
CA ALA A 13 12.71 16.04 -0.04
C ALA A 13 13.32 15.40 1.21
N LYS A 14 14.63 15.09 1.19
CA LYS A 14 15.35 14.56 2.36
C LYS A 14 15.35 15.53 3.54
N GLU A 15 15.59 16.82 3.29
CA GLU A 15 15.54 17.86 4.33
C GLU A 15 14.14 17.95 4.97
N PHE A 16 13.09 17.92 4.16
CA PHE A 16 11.72 18.00 4.66
C PHE A 16 11.31 16.77 5.48
N LEU A 17 11.74 15.58 5.03
CA LEU A 17 11.45 14.31 5.69
C LEU A 17 12.33 14.04 6.93
N GLN A 18 13.38 14.85 7.14
CA GLN A 18 14.32 14.70 8.26
C GLN A 18 14.88 13.27 8.39
N LEU A 19 15.18 12.64 7.26
CA LEU A 19 15.64 11.24 7.24
C LEU A 19 16.99 11.08 7.94
N ASN A 20 17.16 9.97 8.65
CA ASN A 20 18.48 9.58 9.13
C ASN A 20 19.37 9.09 7.96
N LYS A 21 20.67 8.89 8.23
CA LYS A 21 21.63 8.52 7.18
C LYS A 21 21.30 7.18 6.51
N GLU A 22 20.84 6.19 7.27
CA GLU A 22 20.46 4.86 6.77
C GLU A 22 19.22 4.93 5.87
N GLU A 23 18.21 5.71 6.27
CA GLU A 23 16.98 5.93 5.51
C GLU A 23 17.26 6.69 4.21
N ALA A 24 18.07 7.76 4.29
CA ALA A 24 18.44 8.54 3.12
C ALA A 24 19.24 7.72 2.09
N GLU A 25 20.11 6.82 2.55
CA GLU A 25 20.84 5.88 1.71
C GLU A 25 19.93 4.80 1.12
N SER A 26 18.95 4.32 1.88
CA SER A 26 17.97 3.36 1.37
C SER A 26 17.12 3.97 0.25
N VAL A 27 16.68 5.23 0.42
CA VAL A 27 15.89 5.97 -0.56
C VAL A 27 16.71 6.31 -1.81
N SER A 28 18.00 6.64 -1.67
CA SER A 28 18.84 7.01 -2.82
C SER A 28 19.12 5.83 -3.77
N ARG A 29 18.99 4.60 -3.27
CA ARG A 29 19.13 3.37 -4.07
C ARG A 29 17.88 3.02 -4.88
N LEU A 30 16.75 3.70 -4.65
CA LEU A 30 15.51 3.47 -5.40
C LEU A 30 15.60 4.10 -6.80
N ASN A 31 15.64 3.26 -7.84
CA ASN A 31 15.57 3.72 -9.23
C ASN A 31 14.10 3.77 -9.69
N ILE A 32 13.41 4.87 -9.41
CA ILE A 32 12.00 5.06 -9.74
C ILE A 32 11.89 5.73 -11.11
N GLN A 33 11.53 4.98 -12.15
CA GLN A 33 11.29 5.58 -13.45
C GLN A 33 10.01 6.44 -13.42
N PRO A 34 10.01 7.64 -14.04
CA PRO A 34 8.81 8.47 -14.14
C PRO A 34 7.69 7.72 -14.83
N THR A 35 6.58 7.48 -14.13
CA THR A 35 5.42 6.80 -14.70
C THR A 35 4.71 7.73 -15.69
N ARG A 36 4.44 7.23 -16.89
CA ARG A 36 3.58 7.94 -17.85
C ARG A 36 2.13 7.77 -17.42
N VAL A 37 1.52 8.88 -16.97
CA VAL A 37 0.11 8.93 -16.56
C VAL A 37 -0.79 8.31 -17.63
N GLY A 38 -1.57 7.29 -17.27
CA GLY A 38 -2.61 6.71 -18.12
C GLY A 38 -2.18 5.57 -19.05
N PHE A 39 -0.95 5.06 -18.98
CA PHE A 39 -0.51 3.94 -19.83
C PHE A 39 0.18 2.77 -19.10
N GLN A 40 0.70 2.99 -17.89
CA GLN A 40 1.39 1.95 -17.10
C GLN A 40 1.09 2.11 -15.61
N CYS A 41 0.95 1.00 -14.90
CA CYS A 41 0.92 0.97 -13.44
C CYS A 41 2.21 1.62 -12.93
N SER A 42 2.12 2.53 -11.96
CA SER A 42 3.33 3.06 -11.34
C SER A 42 4.07 1.96 -10.57
N PHE A 43 5.37 2.14 -10.34
CA PHE A 43 6.14 1.22 -9.48
C PHE A 43 5.45 1.05 -8.12
N TYR A 44 4.91 2.13 -7.57
CA TYR A 44 4.24 2.10 -6.27
C TYR A 44 2.93 1.32 -6.30
N GLU A 45 2.15 1.43 -7.37
CA GLU A 45 0.94 0.63 -7.57
C GLU A 45 1.28 -0.86 -7.65
N ASP A 46 2.25 -1.26 -8.50
CA ASP A 46 2.66 -2.67 -8.60
C ASP A 46 3.23 -3.17 -7.27
N PHE A 47 4.12 -2.41 -6.64
CA PHE A 47 4.73 -2.78 -5.37
C PHE A 47 3.68 -2.96 -4.25
N ALA A 48 2.76 -2.01 -4.10
CA ALA A 48 1.75 -2.03 -3.04
C ALA A 48 0.67 -3.08 -3.30
N LEU A 49 0.16 -3.16 -4.52
CA LEU A 49 -1.03 -3.95 -4.85
C LEU A 49 -0.71 -5.37 -5.29
N ARG A 50 0.55 -5.73 -5.55
CA ARG A 50 0.88 -7.10 -5.97
C ARG A 50 0.39 -8.16 -4.98
N GLY A 51 -0.50 -9.04 -5.45
CA GLY A 51 -1.13 -10.07 -4.62
C GLY A 51 -2.43 -9.65 -3.93
N ILE A 52 -2.90 -8.41 -4.13
CA ILE A 52 -4.26 -8.03 -3.79
C ILE A 52 -5.23 -8.82 -4.67
N ARG A 53 -6.30 -9.33 -4.06
CA ARG A 53 -7.38 -10.02 -4.75
C ARG A 53 -8.64 -9.21 -4.59
N VAL A 54 -9.24 -8.79 -5.70
CA VAL A 54 -10.57 -8.15 -5.66
C VAL A 54 -11.60 -9.25 -5.47
N ASP A 55 -12.36 -9.19 -4.38
CA ASP A 55 -13.37 -10.20 -4.04
C ASP A 55 -14.77 -9.76 -4.48
N THR A 56 -15.09 -8.47 -4.40
CA THR A 56 -16.41 -7.95 -4.79
C THR A 56 -16.31 -6.49 -5.25
N VAL A 57 -17.05 -6.15 -6.30
CA VAL A 57 -17.23 -4.79 -6.80
C VAL A 57 -18.73 -4.55 -6.98
N GLN A 58 -19.22 -3.49 -6.37
CA GLN A 58 -20.60 -3.01 -6.49
C GLN A 58 -20.58 -1.47 -6.55
N PRO A 59 -21.63 -0.83 -7.08
CA PRO A 59 -21.74 0.62 -7.02
C PRO A 59 -21.56 1.15 -5.59
N GLY A 60 -20.49 1.91 -5.36
CA GLY A 60 -20.17 2.50 -4.07
C GLY A 60 -19.57 1.55 -3.02
N PHE A 61 -19.20 0.32 -3.40
CA PHE A 61 -18.53 -0.64 -2.52
C PHE A 61 -17.53 -1.53 -3.26
N VAL A 62 -16.32 -1.67 -2.69
CA VAL A 62 -15.30 -2.61 -3.16
C VAL A 62 -14.77 -3.38 -1.95
N SER A 63 -14.53 -4.68 -2.11
CA SER A 63 -13.80 -5.48 -1.13
C SER A 63 -12.65 -6.25 -1.77
N CYS A 64 -11.54 -6.30 -1.06
CA CYS A 64 -10.33 -6.97 -1.47
C CYS A 64 -9.75 -7.80 -0.31
N THR A 65 -8.99 -8.83 -0.67
CA THR A 65 -8.18 -9.62 0.24
C THR A 65 -6.69 -9.43 -0.07
N LEU A 66 -5.83 -9.38 0.95
CA LEU A 66 -4.37 -9.36 0.78
C LEU A 66 -3.68 -10.15 1.88
N LYS A 67 -2.92 -11.19 1.54
CA LYS A 67 -1.97 -11.80 2.49
C LYS A 67 -0.81 -10.84 2.71
N VAL A 68 -0.48 -10.54 3.97
CA VAL A 68 0.58 -9.60 4.33
C VAL A 68 1.91 -10.09 3.74
N PRO A 69 2.47 -9.43 2.71
CA PRO A 69 3.71 -9.88 2.09
C PRO A 69 4.92 -9.26 2.80
N PRO A 70 6.10 -9.92 2.82
CA PRO A 70 7.30 -9.41 3.50
C PRO A 70 7.72 -8.00 3.06
N ARG A 71 7.50 -7.66 1.79
CA ARG A 71 7.86 -6.34 1.23
C ARG A 71 7.05 -5.18 1.80
N LEU A 72 5.90 -5.46 2.43
CA LEU A 72 5.03 -4.44 3.03
C LEU A 72 5.13 -4.43 4.56
N THR A 73 6.09 -5.15 5.15
CA THR A 73 6.28 -5.18 6.61
C THR A 73 7.39 -4.23 7.08
N ASP A 74 7.25 -3.74 8.30
CA ASP A 74 8.28 -2.99 9.02
C ASP A 74 9.37 -3.92 9.60
N LYS A 75 10.37 -3.31 10.27
CA LYS A 75 11.48 -4.02 10.92
C LYS A 75 11.00 -5.00 12.02
N SER A 76 9.77 -4.87 12.51
CA SER A 76 9.16 -5.74 13.51
C SER A 76 8.29 -6.84 12.91
N GLY A 77 8.18 -6.92 11.58
CA GLY A 77 7.36 -7.90 10.87
C GLY A 77 5.86 -7.58 10.87
N ASN A 78 5.47 -6.38 11.30
CA ASN A 78 4.09 -5.92 11.18
C ASN A 78 3.87 -5.24 9.83
N LEU A 79 2.65 -5.26 9.32
CA LEU A 79 2.24 -4.45 8.17
C LEU A 79 2.61 -2.98 8.43
N ALA A 80 3.48 -2.44 7.58
CA ALA A 80 4.00 -1.09 7.74
C ALA A 80 2.87 -0.06 7.63
N LYS A 81 2.93 1.00 8.43
CA LYS A 81 1.93 2.08 8.40
C LYS A 81 1.79 2.72 7.02
N GLY A 82 2.91 2.85 6.28
CA GLY A 82 2.91 3.32 4.89
C GLY A 82 2.19 2.37 3.94
N ALA A 83 2.28 1.05 4.15
CA ALA A 83 1.53 0.08 3.36
C ALA A 83 0.02 0.20 3.61
N VAL A 84 -0.40 0.40 4.86
CA VAL A 84 -1.81 0.70 5.18
C VAL A 84 -2.28 1.97 4.48
N ALA A 85 -1.45 3.03 4.48
CA ALA A 85 -1.79 4.28 3.80
C ALA A 85 -2.00 4.09 2.30
N ASN A 86 -1.13 3.33 1.62
CA ASN A 86 -1.33 3.00 0.21
C ASN A 86 -2.60 2.18 -0.03
N LEU A 87 -2.93 1.23 0.85
CA LEU A 87 -4.19 0.48 0.73
C LEU A 87 -5.43 1.37 0.89
N VAL A 88 -5.37 2.36 1.79
CA VAL A 88 -6.42 3.36 1.94
C VAL A 88 -6.53 4.22 0.68
N ASP A 89 -5.41 4.67 0.11
CA ASP A 89 -5.38 5.50 -1.09
C ASP A 89 -5.94 4.76 -2.32
N GLU A 90 -5.39 3.58 -2.64
CA GLU A 90 -5.74 2.84 -3.85
C GLU A 90 -7.16 2.28 -3.81
N VAL A 91 -7.54 1.61 -2.71
CA VAL A 91 -8.88 1.01 -2.58
C VAL A 91 -9.93 2.11 -2.32
N GLY A 92 -9.54 3.19 -1.66
CA GLY A 92 -10.36 4.40 -1.49
C GLY A 92 -10.64 5.10 -2.82
N ALA A 93 -9.66 5.17 -3.72
CA ALA A 93 -9.83 5.72 -5.06
C ALA A 93 -10.65 4.80 -5.98
N ALA A 94 -10.41 3.49 -5.91
CA ALA A 94 -11.07 2.51 -6.78
C ALA A 94 -12.60 2.53 -6.68
N VAL A 95 -13.16 2.71 -5.47
CA VAL A 95 -14.62 2.66 -5.24
C VAL A 95 -15.38 3.83 -5.89
N VAL A 96 -14.70 4.94 -6.18
CA VAL A 96 -15.27 6.13 -6.85
C VAL A 96 -14.76 6.30 -8.28
N HIS A 97 -13.94 5.35 -8.77
CA HIS A 97 -13.45 5.39 -10.13
C HIS A 97 -14.60 5.07 -11.10
N VAL A 98 -14.63 5.81 -12.20
CA VAL A 98 -15.57 5.60 -13.30
C VAL A 98 -14.74 5.30 -14.53
N GLU A 99 -14.99 4.13 -15.11
CA GLU A 99 -14.32 3.70 -16.33
C GLU A 99 -14.48 4.74 -17.44
N GLY A 100 -13.40 5.00 -18.17
CA GLY A 100 -13.37 6.01 -19.25
C GLY A 100 -13.19 7.46 -18.79
N LEU A 101 -13.20 7.74 -17.49
CA LEU A 101 -12.84 9.06 -16.93
C LEU A 101 -11.43 9.05 -16.32
N PRO A 102 -10.75 10.20 -16.28
CA PRO A 102 -9.51 10.33 -15.53
C PRO A 102 -9.70 9.92 -14.07
N MET A 103 -8.71 9.25 -13.49
CA MET A 103 -8.73 8.93 -12.06
C MET A 103 -8.87 10.19 -11.21
N ASN A 104 -9.63 10.07 -10.12
CA ASN A 104 -9.72 11.12 -9.14
C ASN A 104 -8.36 11.27 -8.44
N VAL A 105 -8.03 12.49 -8.04
CA VAL A 105 -6.81 12.79 -7.28
C VAL A 105 -7.13 12.88 -5.80
N SER A 106 -6.28 12.29 -4.97
CA SER A 106 -6.36 12.34 -3.52
C SER A 106 -6.09 13.78 -3.04
N VAL A 107 -7.02 14.33 -2.23
CA VAL A 107 -6.91 15.71 -1.71
C VAL A 107 -6.80 15.78 -0.19
N ASP A 108 -7.35 14.81 0.52
CA ASP A 108 -7.21 14.67 1.97
C ASP A 108 -7.29 13.18 2.35
N MET A 109 -6.47 12.77 3.31
CA MET A 109 -6.46 11.41 3.83
C MET A 109 -6.18 11.44 5.32
N SER A 110 -7.05 10.79 6.10
CA SER A 110 -6.84 10.58 7.53
C SER A 110 -6.95 9.10 7.85
N ILE A 111 -6.04 8.60 8.69
CA ILE A 111 -5.97 7.18 9.04
C ILE A 111 -5.87 7.05 10.56
N SER A 112 -6.72 6.20 11.12
CA SER A 112 -6.68 5.76 12.51
C SER A 112 -6.17 4.32 12.57
N PHE A 113 -5.06 4.11 13.28
CA PHE A 113 -4.45 2.80 13.49
C PHE A 113 -4.96 2.21 14.81
N LEU A 114 -5.58 1.04 14.74
CA LEU A 114 -6.32 0.41 15.84
C LEU A 114 -5.80 -1.00 16.18
N GLY A 115 -4.96 -1.58 15.32
CA GLY A 115 -4.34 -2.88 15.52
C GLY A 115 -3.14 -3.11 14.62
N THR A 116 -2.67 -4.34 14.55
CA THR A 116 -1.57 -4.77 13.68
C THR A 116 -1.94 -6.03 12.91
N ALA A 117 -1.23 -6.28 11.81
CA ALA A 117 -1.23 -7.55 11.10
C ALA A 117 0.21 -7.97 10.84
N LYS A 118 0.48 -9.26 10.88
CA LYS A 118 1.84 -9.80 10.92
C LYS A 118 2.15 -10.73 9.77
N LEU A 119 3.41 -10.70 9.38
CA LEU A 119 4.05 -11.82 8.71
C LEU A 119 4.58 -12.77 9.79
N ASN A 120 3.88 -13.87 10.10
CA ASN A 120 4.45 -14.83 11.05
C ASN A 120 5.51 -15.68 10.34
N LEU A 121 6.77 -15.34 10.58
CA LEU A 121 7.88 -16.25 10.39
C LEU A 121 7.79 -17.27 11.50
N VAL A 122 7.45 -18.52 11.18
CA VAL A 122 7.62 -19.61 12.15
C VAL A 122 9.13 -19.70 12.43
N GLN A 123 9.57 -19.21 13.59
CA GLN A 123 10.88 -19.49 14.16
C GLN A 123 10.83 -20.89 14.80
N ASN A 124 10.81 -21.93 13.98
CA ASN A 124 11.32 -23.23 14.42
C ASN A 124 12.81 -23.25 14.11
N TYR A 125 13.57 -22.39 14.77
CA TYR A 125 15.03 -22.49 14.77
C TYR A 125 15.44 -22.95 16.17
N ASP A 126 15.72 -24.24 16.29
CA ASP A 126 16.41 -24.80 17.45
C ASP A 126 17.92 -24.71 17.17
N PRO A 127 18.66 -23.83 17.89
CA PRO A 127 20.09 -23.67 17.69
C PRO A 127 20.89 -24.94 18.02
N SER A 128 20.31 -25.91 18.74
CA SER A 128 21.00 -27.14 19.16
C SER A 128 21.19 -28.16 18.03
N LEU A 129 20.50 -27.99 16.89
CA LEU A 129 20.61 -28.85 15.71
C LEU A 129 21.56 -28.28 14.63
N ALA A 130 22.22 -27.15 14.91
CA ALA A 130 23.22 -26.59 14.01
C ALA A 130 24.44 -27.53 13.93
N VAL A 131 24.44 -28.42 12.93
CA VAL A 131 25.64 -29.16 12.54
C VAL A 131 26.63 -28.15 11.98
N ASN A 132 27.83 -28.10 12.56
CA ASN A 132 28.94 -27.27 12.10
C ASN A 132 29.38 -27.73 10.71
N ASP A 133 28.72 -27.23 9.66
CA ASP A 133 29.28 -27.28 8.32
C ASP A 133 29.18 -25.91 7.65
N HIS A 134 30.35 -25.35 7.37
CA HIS A 134 30.55 -24.03 6.79
C HIS A 134 30.35 -24.09 5.27
N SER A 135 29.18 -24.53 4.80
CA SER A 135 28.91 -24.54 3.35
C SER A 135 27.44 -24.70 2.96
N TYR A 136 26.58 -23.70 3.19
CA TYR A 136 25.47 -23.42 2.26
C TYR A 136 24.80 -22.06 2.53
N CYS A 137 24.98 -21.12 1.60
CA CYS A 137 24.04 -20.02 1.40
C CYS A 137 22.91 -20.53 0.49
N SER A 138 21.67 -20.63 0.98
CA SER A 138 20.52 -20.74 0.09
C SER A 138 19.25 -20.16 0.70
N GLU A 139 18.71 -19.15 0.03
CA GLU A 139 17.42 -18.48 0.23
C GLU A 139 16.19 -19.38 -0.10
N SER A 140 16.31 -20.71 0.05
CA SER A 140 15.25 -21.65 -0.31
C SER A 140 15.19 -22.83 0.66
N ASP A 141 14.78 -22.55 1.91
CA ASP A 141 14.37 -23.59 2.85
C ASP A 141 12.88 -23.93 2.63
N PRO A 142 12.52 -25.15 2.14
CA PRO A 142 11.14 -25.53 1.86
C PRO A 142 10.29 -25.78 3.11
N LEU A 143 10.88 -25.84 4.31
CA LEU A 143 10.16 -26.11 5.56
C LEU A 143 9.61 -24.86 6.25
N ARG A 144 9.86 -23.67 5.70
CA ARG A 144 9.39 -22.39 6.27
C ARG A 144 7.94 -22.12 5.85
N GLY A 145 6.98 -22.79 6.48
CA GLY A 145 5.56 -22.43 6.38
C GLY A 145 5.33 -21.05 6.99
N HIS A 146 5.17 -20.00 6.17
CA HIS A 146 4.88 -18.65 6.66
C HIS A 146 3.37 -18.54 6.93
N LEU A 147 2.96 -18.44 8.20
CA LEU A 147 1.57 -18.07 8.54
C LEU A 147 1.44 -16.55 8.37
N GLN A 148 1.07 -16.10 7.19
CA GLN A 148 0.82 -14.68 6.94
C GLN A 148 -0.61 -14.35 7.36
N ASP A 149 -0.79 -13.27 8.12
CA ASP A 149 -2.12 -12.71 8.30
C ASP A 149 -2.71 -12.38 6.92
N GLU A 150 -4.00 -12.68 6.77
CA GLU A 150 -4.76 -12.29 5.59
C GLU A 150 -5.64 -11.10 5.97
N LEU A 151 -5.53 -10.03 5.19
CA LEU A 151 -6.30 -8.81 5.36
C LEU A 151 -7.61 -8.92 4.58
N GLU A 152 -8.69 -8.42 5.18
CA GLU A 152 -9.93 -8.05 4.50
C GLU A 152 -9.97 -6.52 4.44
N ILE A 153 -10.02 -5.96 3.24
CA ILE A 153 -10.00 -4.52 2.98
C ILE A 153 -11.30 -4.16 2.29
N THR A 154 -12.11 -3.30 2.91
CA THR A 154 -13.38 -2.85 2.33
C THR A 154 -13.36 -1.35 2.14
N SER A 155 -13.81 -0.86 0.99
CA SER A 155 -13.98 0.55 0.68
C SER A 155 -15.44 0.85 0.38
N LYS A 156 -15.98 1.92 0.96
CA LYS A 156 -17.36 2.37 0.77
C LYS A 156 -17.41 3.87 0.50
N VAL A 157 -18.27 4.29 -0.42
CA VAL A 157 -18.57 5.71 -0.65
C VAL A 157 -19.38 6.26 0.52
N LEU A 158 -18.90 7.35 1.13
CA LEU A 158 -19.62 8.11 2.15
C LEU A 158 -20.52 9.18 1.55
N GLY A 159 -20.12 9.75 0.41
CA GLY A 159 -20.92 10.72 -0.32
C GLY A 159 -20.12 11.46 -1.38
N GLN A 160 -20.83 12.26 -2.19
CA GLN A 160 -20.23 13.08 -3.22
C GLN A 160 -20.86 14.49 -3.19
N ARG A 161 -20.01 15.52 -3.22
CA ARG A 161 -20.44 16.93 -3.34
C ARG A 161 -19.67 17.61 -4.46
N GLY A 162 -20.37 17.94 -5.54
CA GLY A 162 -19.74 18.50 -6.74
C GLY A 162 -18.70 17.52 -7.29
N SER A 163 -17.46 17.98 -7.42
CA SER A 163 -16.30 17.18 -7.88
C SER A 163 -15.59 16.40 -6.79
N TYR A 164 -16.00 16.54 -5.52
CA TYR A 164 -15.38 15.86 -4.39
C TYR A 164 -16.17 14.62 -3.98
N SER A 165 -15.47 13.53 -3.74
CA SER A 165 -16.03 12.28 -3.22
C SER A 165 -15.30 11.92 -1.93
N GLY A 166 -16.06 11.48 -0.93
CA GLY A 166 -15.52 10.96 0.33
C GLY A 166 -15.74 9.46 0.41
N THR A 167 -14.72 8.72 0.83
CA THR A 167 -14.76 7.26 1.00
C THR A 167 -14.20 6.87 2.37
N ILE A 168 -14.62 5.70 2.85
CA ILE A 168 -14.09 5.05 4.04
C ILE A 168 -13.52 3.69 3.66
N VAL A 169 -12.30 3.43 4.11
CA VAL A 169 -11.59 2.16 3.92
C VAL A 169 -11.36 1.53 5.29
N LEU A 170 -11.76 0.27 5.44
CA LEU A 170 -11.56 -0.50 6.66
C LEU A 170 -10.63 -1.65 6.34
N VAL A 171 -9.52 -1.73 7.06
CA VAL A 171 -8.54 -2.81 6.97
C VAL A 171 -8.70 -3.68 8.21
N ARG A 172 -9.06 -4.95 8.02
CA ARG A 172 -9.27 -5.92 9.09
C ARG A 172 -8.37 -7.13 8.91
N ASN A 173 -8.02 -7.77 10.01
CA ASN A 173 -7.53 -9.15 9.94
C ASN A 173 -8.72 -10.05 9.61
N LYS A 174 -8.65 -10.81 8.53
CA LYS A 174 -9.77 -11.61 8.02
C LYS A 174 -10.14 -12.77 8.94
N ALA A 175 -9.15 -13.37 9.61
CA ALA A 175 -9.37 -14.49 10.52
C ALA A 175 -9.98 -14.01 11.85
N THR A 176 -9.42 -12.96 12.46
CA THR A 176 -9.86 -12.49 13.78
C THR A 176 -11.01 -11.48 13.69
N ARG A 177 -11.29 -10.93 12.51
CA ARG A 177 -12.18 -9.78 12.27
C ARG A 177 -11.78 -8.50 13.00
N GLY A 178 -10.62 -8.48 13.64
CA GLY A 178 -10.09 -7.31 14.35
C GLY A 178 -9.76 -6.17 13.39
N LEU A 179 -10.16 -4.95 13.75
CA LEU A 179 -9.89 -3.74 12.98
C LEU A 179 -8.43 -3.32 13.15
N ILE A 180 -7.69 -3.23 12.05
CA ILE A 180 -6.29 -2.83 12.01
C ILE A 180 -6.20 -1.32 11.79
N ALA A 181 -6.97 -0.83 10.81
CA ALA A 181 -7.03 0.59 10.51
C ALA A 181 -8.36 0.99 9.88
N GLU A 182 -8.73 2.24 10.13
CA GLU A 182 -9.78 2.96 9.41
C GLU A 182 -9.14 4.13 8.68
N GLY A 183 -9.38 4.23 7.37
CA GLY A 183 -8.97 5.34 6.54
C GLY A 183 -10.18 6.11 6.02
N ARG A 184 -10.15 7.44 6.11
CA ARG A 184 -11.07 8.31 5.37
C ARG A 184 -10.28 9.01 4.27
N HIS A 185 -10.82 8.97 3.07
CA HIS A 185 -10.13 9.42 1.87
C HIS A 185 -11.05 10.34 1.07
N SER A 186 -10.58 11.56 0.85
CA SER A 186 -11.27 12.57 0.05
C SER A 186 -10.56 12.69 -1.28
N LEU A 187 -11.34 12.59 -2.36
CA LEU A 187 -10.82 12.64 -3.72
C LEU A 187 -11.53 13.72 -4.54
N PHE A 188 -10.79 14.37 -5.43
CA PHE A 188 -11.30 15.31 -6.42
C PHE A 188 -11.26 14.71 -7.82
N GLY A 189 -12.40 14.70 -8.51
CA GLY A 189 -12.54 14.22 -9.87
C GLY A 189 -13.07 15.30 -10.80
N LYS A 190 -12.47 15.45 -11.99
CA LYS A 190 -13.05 16.29 -13.03
C LYS A 190 -14.29 15.60 -13.59
N LYS A 191 -15.48 16.11 -13.27
CA LYS A 191 -16.68 15.72 -14.00
C LYS A 191 -16.57 16.25 -15.42
N SER A 192 -16.81 15.40 -16.42
CA SER A 192 -17.16 15.88 -17.74
C SER A 192 -18.41 16.76 -17.58
N SER A 193 -18.22 18.07 -17.66
CA SER A 193 -19.32 19.03 -17.74
C SER A 193 -20.21 18.60 -18.89
N LYS A 194 -21.49 18.34 -18.60
CA LYS A 194 -22.50 18.26 -19.65
C LYS A 194 -22.49 19.64 -20.32
N LEU A 195 -22.03 19.67 -21.57
CA LEU A 195 -22.35 20.73 -22.52
C LEU A 195 -23.87 20.89 -22.61
#